data_AF-A0A6P0P1M3-F1
#
_entry.id   AF-A0A6P0P1M3-F1
#
_cell.length_a   1.000
_cell.length_b   1.000
_cell.length_c   1.000
_cell.angle_alpha   90.00
_cell.angle_beta   90.00
_cell.angle_gamma   90.00
#
_symmetry.space_group_name_H-M   'P 1'
#
loop_
_entity.id
_entity.type
_entity.pdbx_description
1 polymer ?
#
loop_
_entity_poly.entity_id
_entity_poly.type
_entity_poly.pdbx_seq_one_letter_code
_entity_poly.pdbx_strand_id
1 'polypeptide(L)'
;MLTVVDNDASSPDNGLGGDNTFNGSPGDDNFVSSPGNNSYDGGEGQDTVNYASNKTSGLIANLETGEVSRKFETWSEDFKILPLGDSNTSGYPSDASNAGYRNELWRSLNGAGYNIDFVGTAYSGPSDIDQDHEGRGKFTINQLTDNASKARGKNHPSVARYTNIEDTLATYDPNMVLVMAGTNDINKGDSPDTALADLGDLVDRMNTALPESQILVASILPNFSNSDREARTEEFNERIPSEIVEPRKSSGHNVHFVDIFNTPLESSDITKDGYHLTASGYDKIAEVWEDAMLNTVVAQDTLTNIENLIASDGDDELIGDNSANQLTGGLGDDTLTGGGGNDVFIYSQGDGTDIITDFEVNNDKLGLSNGLTFSELTIENAGTSTEVKVTLTNEVLTVLEGVIANDITSSDFITV
;
A
#
# COMPACT_ATOMS: atom_id res chain seq x y z
N MET A 1 15.83 7.88 27.08
CA MET A 1 15.01 6.67 27.25
C MET A 1 14.11 6.84 28.46
N LEU A 2 13.07 7.64 28.32
CA LEU A 2 11.86 7.49 29.12
C LEU A 2 10.83 6.98 28.11
N THR A 3 10.51 5.69 28.18
CA THR A 3 9.40 5.10 27.45
C THR A 3 8.15 5.57 28.17
N VAL A 4 7.31 6.40 27.55
CA VAL A 4 5.97 6.63 28.08
C VAL A 4 5.22 5.33 27.85
N VAL A 5 5.18 4.51 28.90
CA VAL A 5 4.22 3.41 29.02
C VAL A 5 2.92 4.05 29.48
N ASP A 6 1.86 3.76 28.74
CA ASP A 6 0.46 4.07 28.99
C ASP A 6 0.11 4.23 30.50
N ASN A 7 -0.54 5.35 30.83
CA ASN A 7 -1.06 5.63 32.18
C ASN A 7 -2.52 5.19 32.36
N ASP A 8 -3.15 4.52 31.39
CA ASP A 8 -4.45 3.89 31.57
C ASP A 8 -4.31 2.49 32.19
N ALA A 9 -4.19 2.46 33.52
CA ALA A 9 -4.23 1.24 34.32
C ALA A 9 -5.59 0.50 34.31
N SER A 10 -6.47 0.74 33.32
CA SER A 10 -7.74 0.02 33.15
C SER A 10 -7.84 -0.87 31.91
N SER A 11 -6.85 -0.88 31.01
CA SER A 11 -6.79 -1.83 29.90
C SER A 11 -5.55 -2.73 30.00
N PRO A 12 -5.69 -4.06 30.05
CA PRO A 12 -4.54 -4.95 30.01
C PRO A 12 -4.13 -5.13 28.55
N ASP A 13 -3.52 -4.11 27.94
CA ASP A 13 -2.84 -4.33 26.67
C ASP A 13 -1.51 -3.61 26.61
N ASN A 14 -0.52 -4.34 26.12
CA ASN A 14 0.90 -4.06 26.21
C ASN A 14 1.48 -4.10 24.79
N GLY A 15 0.83 -3.38 23.89
CA GLY A 15 1.26 -3.13 22.51
C GLY A 15 0.64 -4.00 21.42
N LEU A 16 -0.64 -4.41 21.48
CA LEU A 16 -1.21 -5.31 20.46
C LEU A 16 -2.65 -4.93 20.01
N GLY A 17 -2.75 -3.96 19.10
CA GLY A 17 -3.91 -3.78 18.19
C GLY A 17 -5.04 -2.86 18.65
N GLY A 18 -5.53 -2.01 17.73
CA GLY A 18 -6.71 -1.14 17.91
C GLY A 18 -6.38 0.35 17.97
N ASP A 19 -7.41 1.20 17.97
CA ASP A 19 -7.30 2.66 18.00
C ASP A 19 -6.96 3.16 19.41
N ASN A 20 -5.83 3.84 19.60
CA ASN A 20 -5.35 4.30 20.91
C ASN A 20 -5.26 5.83 21.02
N THR A 21 -5.16 6.34 22.25
CA THR A 21 -4.90 7.76 22.51
C THR A 21 -3.72 7.91 23.48
N PHE A 22 -2.69 8.62 23.04
CA PHE A 22 -1.48 8.90 23.79
C PHE A 22 -1.43 10.39 24.13
N ASN A 23 -1.23 10.71 25.41
CA ASN A 23 -1.12 12.08 25.89
C ASN A 23 0.24 12.28 26.56
N GLY A 24 0.98 13.26 26.09
CA GLY A 24 2.27 13.70 26.60
C GLY A 24 2.17 14.44 27.92
N SER A 25 3.30 14.48 28.60
CA SER A 25 3.54 15.25 29.80
C SER A 25 4.31 16.52 29.46
N PRO A 26 4.42 17.50 30.36
CA PRO A 26 5.29 18.65 30.08
C PRO A 26 6.75 18.23 29.87
N GLY A 27 7.36 18.68 28.77
CA GLY A 27 8.71 18.35 28.33
C GLY A 27 8.72 17.66 26.97
N ASP A 28 9.91 17.30 26.49
CA ASP A 28 10.08 16.65 25.19
C ASP A 28 9.76 15.15 25.29
N ASP A 29 8.63 14.73 24.72
CA ASP A 29 8.15 13.36 24.70
C ASP A 29 8.47 12.64 23.37
N ASN A 30 8.55 11.31 23.45
CA ASN A 30 8.80 10.45 22.29
C ASN A 30 7.76 9.33 22.27
N PHE A 31 6.91 9.36 21.25
CA PHE A 31 5.93 8.33 20.95
C PHE A 31 6.47 7.36 19.90
N VAL A 32 6.11 6.09 20.03
CA VAL A 32 6.35 5.06 19.01
C VAL A 32 5.00 4.65 18.47
N SER A 33 4.87 4.60 17.14
CA SER A 33 3.61 4.27 16.50
C SER A 33 3.18 2.82 16.80
N SER A 34 1.89 2.56 16.64
CA SER A 34 1.30 1.23 16.83
C SER A 34 0.21 0.97 15.79
N PRO A 35 -0.29 -0.27 15.63
CA PRO A 35 -1.39 -0.56 14.71
C PRO A 35 -2.66 0.26 15.04
N GLY A 36 -3.57 0.41 14.07
CA GLY A 36 -4.86 1.11 14.26
C GLY A 36 -4.82 2.63 14.06
N ASN A 37 -5.97 3.30 14.16
CA ASN A 37 -6.10 4.76 14.03
C ASN A 37 -5.83 5.40 15.39
N ASN A 38 -4.61 5.92 15.58
CA ASN A 38 -4.16 6.40 16.89
C ASN A 38 -4.20 7.93 16.97
N SER A 39 -4.33 8.45 18.19
CA SER A 39 -4.20 9.88 18.49
C SER A 39 -3.00 10.13 19.37
N TYR A 40 -2.13 11.08 18.99
CA TYR A 40 -0.97 11.51 19.77
C TYR A 40 -1.07 13.00 20.08
N ASP A 41 -1.09 13.36 21.36
CA ASP A 41 -1.01 14.74 21.84
C ASP A 41 0.31 14.91 22.60
N GLY A 42 1.26 15.70 22.09
CA GLY A 42 2.56 15.91 22.74
C GLY A 42 2.50 16.83 23.96
N GLY A 43 1.62 17.82 23.95
CA GLY A 43 1.48 18.79 25.02
C GLY A 43 2.47 19.96 24.93
N GLU A 44 3.21 20.23 26.01
CA GLU A 44 4.21 21.31 26.04
C GLU A 44 5.60 20.72 25.83
N GLY A 45 6.30 21.07 24.76
CA GLY A 45 7.64 20.53 24.54
C GLY A 45 8.09 20.63 23.11
N GLN A 46 9.09 19.80 22.78
CA GLN A 46 9.44 19.40 21.43
C GLN A 46 9.19 17.90 21.32
N ASP A 47 8.05 17.54 20.79
CA ASP A 47 7.53 16.17 20.85
C ASP A 47 7.77 15.43 19.53
N THR A 48 8.02 14.13 19.62
CA THR A 48 8.36 13.29 18.46
C THR A 48 7.43 12.10 18.36
N VAL A 49 6.90 11.83 17.16
CA VAL A 49 6.27 10.54 16.83
C VAL A 49 7.17 9.76 15.88
N ASN A 50 7.46 8.51 16.22
CA ASN A 50 8.35 7.63 15.48
C ASN A 50 7.57 6.48 14.83
N TYR A 51 7.61 6.43 13.49
CA TYR A 51 6.99 5.40 12.64
C TYR A 51 7.97 4.35 12.09
N ALA A 52 9.27 4.46 12.41
CA ALA A 52 10.32 3.58 11.89
C ALA A 52 10.22 2.11 12.36
N SER A 53 9.30 1.80 13.29
CA SER A 53 9.06 0.41 13.71
C SER A 53 8.23 -0.40 12.73
N ASN A 54 7.68 0.21 11.68
CA ASN A 54 6.61 -0.37 10.88
C ASN A 54 7.10 -0.63 9.46
N LYS A 55 6.85 -1.85 8.94
CA LYS A 55 7.06 -2.12 7.51
C LYS A 55 5.82 -1.68 6.74
N THR A 56 5.80 -0.41 6.35
CA THR A 56 4.82 0.17 5.43
C THR A 56 5.44 0.43 4.07
N SER A 57 4.60 0.56 3.04
CA SER A 57 4.99 1.09 1.72
C SER A 57 5.22 2.59 1.69
N GLY A 58 4.84 3.25 2.78
CA GLY A 58 5.04 4.65 3.03
C GLY A 58 3.92 5.20 3.90
N LEU A 59 4.03 6.47 4.28
CA LEU A 59 3.02 7.23 4.97
C LEU A 59 3.00 8.66 4.44
N ILE A 60 1.86 9.32 4.60
CA ILE A 60 1.74 10.75 4.38
C ILE A 60 1.48 11.36 5.75
N ALA A 61 2.44 12.05 6.33
CA ALA A 61 2.30 12.74 7.60
C ALA A 61 2.33 14.24 7.40
N ASN A 62 1.29 14.92 7.87
CA ASN A 62 1.16 16.35 7.73
C ASN A 62 0.87 16.99 9.09
N LEU A 63 1.88 17.64 9.66
CA LEU A 63 1.80 18.34 10.95
C LEU A 63 0.88 19.57 10.90
N GLU A 64 0.76 20.23 9.73
CA GLU A 64 -0.17 21.36 9.56
C GLU A 64 -1.64 20.94 9.74
N THR A 65 -2.01 19.76 9.23
CA THR A 65 -3.35 19.17 9.37
C THR A 65 -3.49 18.31 10.63
N GLY A 66 -2.38 17.81 11.15
CA GLY A 66 -2.36 16.81 12.23
C GLY A 66 -2.84 15.44 11.77
N GLU A 67 -2.65 15.05 10.50
CA GLU A 67 -3.09 13.76 9.97
C GLU A 67 -1.91 12.93 9.46
N VAL A 68 -1.91 11.62 9.76
CA VAL A 68 -0.98 10.66 9.17
C VAL A 68 -1.74 9.54 8.50
N SER A 69 -1.61 9.39 7.19
CA SER A 69 -2.17 8.28 6.43
C SER A 69 -1.10 7.23 6.20
N ARG A 70 -1.23 6.05 6.81
CA ARG A 70 -0.32 4.93 6.54
C ARG A 70 -0.81 4.17 5.32
N LYS A 71 0.08 3.95 4.37
CA LYS A 71 -0.17 3.09 3.21
C LYS A 71 0.07 1.63 3.60
N PHE A 72 0.00 0.69 2.65
CA PHE A 72 0.09 -0.75 2.88
C PHE A 72 1.10 -1.15 3.96
N GLU A 73 0.59 -1.62 5.10
CA GLU A 73 1.38 -1.86 6.31
C GLU A 73 1.32 -3.34 6.70
N THR A 74 2.49 -3.95 6.92
CA THR A 74 2.62 -5.30 7.44
C THR A 74 3.34 -5.30 8.79
N TRP A 75 2.93 -6.20 9.67
CA TRP A 75 3.45 -6.34 11.02
C TRP A 75 4.12 -7.71 11.20
N SER A 76 4.44 -8.09 12.45
CA SER A 76 4.98 -9.42 12.74
C SER A 76 3.96 -10.56 12.50
N GLU A 77 2.67 -10.22 12.40
CA GLU A 77 1.63 -11.16 11.99
C GLU A 77 1.45 -11.14 10.47
N ASP A 78 1.01 -12.25 9.90
CA ASP A 78 0.86 -12.41 8.45
C ASP A 78 -0.27 -11.50 7.93
N PHE A 79 0.04 -10.64 6.95
CA PHE A 79 -0.96 -9.84 6.25
C PHE A 79 -1.64 -10.71 5.20
N LYS A 80 -2.86 -11.17 5.50
CA LYS A 80 -3.60 -12.12 4.69
C LYS A 80 -4.29 -11.45 3.51
N ILE A 81 -3.96 -11.92 2.31
CA ILE A 81 -4.53 -11.43 1.06
C ILE A 81 -5.33 -12.57 0.42
N LEU A 82 -6.59 -12.31 0.04
CA LEU A 82 -7.45 -13.25 -0.68
C LEU A 82 -7.55 -12.86 -2.17
N PRO A 83 -6.79 -13.50 -3.08
CA PRO A 83 -6.98 -13.33 -4.52
C PRO A 83 -8.29 -13.99 -4.97
N LEU A 84 -9.32 -13.19 -5.21
CA LEU A 84 -10.67 -13.63 -5.58
C LEU A 84 -10.98 -13.31 -7.05
N GLY A 85 -11.40 -14.31 -7.81
CA GLY A 85 -11.78 -14.06 -9.19
C GLY A 85 -11.96 -15.31 -10.02
N ASP A 86 -11.73 -15.19 -11.32
CA ASP A 86 -11.91 -16.29 -12.27
C ASP A 86 -10.60 -16.97 -12.70
N SER A 87 -10.53 -17.41 -13.96
CA SER A 87 -9.35 -18.04 -14.55
C SER A 87 -8.14 -17.13 -14.58
N ASN A 88 -8.32 -15.81 -14.70
CA ASN A 88 -7.22 -14.85 -14.68
C ASN A 88 -6.60 -14.71 -13.27
N THR A 89 -7.36 -14.95 -12.22
CA THR A 89 -6.86 -15.02 -10.85
C THR A 89 -6.20 -16.38 -10.56
N SER A 90 -6.79 -17.48 -11.04
CA SER A 90 -6.15 -18.81 -10.91
C SER A 90 -4.88 -18.97 -11.76
N GLY A 91 -4.64 -18.05 -12.71
CA GLY A 91 -3.60 -18.11 -13.73
C GLY A 91 -3.92 -19.13 -14.81
N TYR A 92 -4.42 -18.73 -15.98
CA TYR A 92 -4.69 -19.69 -17.07
C TYR A 92 -3.55 -19.71 -18.10
N PRO A 93 -3.07 -20.88 -18.55
CA PRO A 93 -3.32 -22.20 -17.96
C PRO A 93 -2.65 -22.31 -16.58
N SER A 94 -3.35 -22.92 -15.63
CA SER A 94 -2.86 -23.05 -14.25
C SER A 94 -2.00 -24.29 -14.13
N ASP A 95 -0.70 -24.08 -13.98
CA ASP A 95 0.31 -25.14 -13.91
C ASP A 95 1.47 -24.78 -12.98
N ALA A 96 2.45 -25.67 -12.88
CA ALA A 96 3.59 -25.52 -11.97
C ALA A 96 4.53 -24.33 -12.33
N SER A 97 4.24 -23.60 -13.40
CA SER A 97 4.96 -22.40 -13.82
C SER A 97 4.09 -21.14 -13.84
N ASN A 98 2.77 -21.26 -13.68
CA ASN A 98 1.84 -20.15 -13.88
C ASN A 98 0.75 -20.11 -12.81
N ALA A 99 0.78 -19.06 -12.00
CA ALA A 99 -0.26 -18.70 -11.04
C ALA A 99 -1.03 -17.42 -11.44
N GLY A 100 -0.84 -16.92 -12.66
CA GLY A 100 -1.36 -15.63 -13.09
C GLY A 100 -0.53 -14.49 -12.53
N TYR A 101 -1.17 -13.36 -12.23
CA TYR A 101 -0.51 -12.19 -11.64
C TYR A 101 0.10 -12.46 -10.26
N ARG A 102 -0.40 -13.48 -9.54
CA ARG A 102 0.09 -13.88 -8.21
C ARG A 102 1.57 -14.28 -8.21
N ASN A 103 2.09 -14.75 -9.35
CA ASN A 103 3.51 -15.10 -9.48
C ASN A 103 4.42 -13.93 -9.14
N GLU A 104 4.26 -12.83 -9.88
CA GLU A 104 5.15 -11.69 -9.74
C GLU A 104 4.76 -10.84 -8.54
N LEU A 105 3.45 -10.71 -8.25
CA LEU A 105 2.97 -10.00 -7.08
C LEU A 105 3.56 -10.58 -5.77
N TRP A 106 3.57 -11.91 -5.62
CA TRP A 106 4.19 -12.55 -4.45
C TRP A 106 5.68 -12.25 -4.37
N ARG A 107 6.41 -12.42 -5.48
CA ARG A 107 7.86 -12.26 -5.51
C ARG A 107 8.28 -10.84 -5.22
N SER A 108 7.54 -9.86 -5.75
CA SER A 108 7.83 -8.45 -5.54
C SER A 108 7.60 -8.06 -4.08
N LEU A 109 6.40 -8.34 -3.54
CA LEU A 109 6.06 -8.00 -2.16
C LEU A 109 6.95 -8.73 -1.13
N ASN A 110 7.13 -10.05 -1.27
CA ASN A 110 8.00 -10.80 -0.37
C ASN A 110 9.49 -10.42 -0.57
N GLY A 111 9.89 -10.06 -1.80
CA GLY A 111 11.23 -9.56 -2.11
C GLY A 111 11.53 -8.20 -1.47
N ALA A 112 10.51 -7.34 -1.37
CA ALA A 112 10.53 -6.07 -0.64
C ALA A 112 10.43 -6.22 0.89
N GLY A 113 10.24 -7.45 1.38
CA GLY A 113 10.23 -7.79 2.80
C GLY A 113 8.88 -7.61 3.50
N TYR A 114 7.77 -7.44 2.76
CA TYR A 114 6.43 -7.45 3.35
C TYR A 114 6.06 -8.84 3.85
N ASN A 115 5.49 -8.91 5.05
CA ASN A 115 5.02 -10.18 5.62
C ASN A 115 3.59 -10.48 5.13
N ILE A 116 3.48 -11.17 4.00
CA ILE A 116 2.21 -11.49 3.35
C ILE A 116 1.91 -13.00 3.37
N ASP A 117 0.61 -13.33 3.40
CA ASP A 117 0.08 -14.71 3.32
C ASP A 117 -1.06 -14.71 2.29
N PHE A 118 -0.91 -15.44 1.18
CA PHE A 118 -2.06 -15.62 0.30
C PHE A 118 -2.98 -16.65 0.92
N VAL A 119 -4.26 -16.32 0.99
CA VAL A 119 -5.26 -17.19 1.58
C VAL A 119 -6.33 -17.55 0.56
N GLY A 120 -6.97 -18.68 0.80
CA GLY A 120 -8.05 -19.16 -0.04
C GLY A 120 -8.13 -20.68 -0.05
N THR A 121 -9.11 -21.17 -0.77
CA THR A 121 -9.47 -22.59 -0.70
C THR A 121 -9.00 -23.36 -1.94
N ALA A 122 -8.50 -22.64 -2.93
CA ALA A 122 -7.78 -23.15 -4.08
C ALA A 122 -6.27 -23.00 -3.86
N TYR A 123 -5.50 -23.85 -4.53
CA TYR A 123 -4.05 -23.82 -4.49
C TYR A 123 -3.51 -24.13 -5.89
N SER A 124 -2.75 -23.23 -6.47
CA SER A 124 -2.08 -23.45 -7.76
C SER A 124 -0.96 -22.45 -8.06
N GLY A 125 0.14 -22.95 -8.62
CA GLY A 125 1.27 -22.14 -9.06
C GLY A 125 2.63 -22.83 -8.95
N PRO A 126 3.73 -22.06 -9.14
CA PRO A 126 5.10 -22.43 -8.82
C PRO A 126 5.33 -22.69 -7.32
N SER A 127 6.24 -23.59 -6.96
CA SER A 127 6.48 -23.97 -5.55
C SER A 127 7.24 -22.94 -4.72
N ASP A 128 7.79 -21.91 -5.36
CA ASP A 128 8.54 -20.81 -4.74
C ASP A 128 7.65 -19.63 -4.30
N ILE A 129 6.36 -19.68 -4.60
CA ILE A 129 5.38 -18.71 -4.12
C ILE A 129 4.40 -19.38 -3.16
N ASP A 130 3.72 -18.57 -2.37
CA ASP A 130 2.44 -19.00 -1.81
C ASP A 130 1.43 -19.17 -2.95
N GLN A 131 0.78 -20.33 -3.00
CA GLN A 131 -0.09 -20.69 -4.10
C GLN A 131 -1.56 -20.63 -3.74
N ASP A 132 -1.91 -20.29 -2.50
CA ASP A 132 -3.31 -20.22 -2.08
C ASP A 132 -4.04 -19.06 -2.80
N HIS A 133 -5.31 -19.28 -3.14
CA HIS A 133 -6.17 -18.31 -3.82
C HIS A 133 -7.65 -18.72 -3.78
N GLU A 134 -8.53 -17.82 -4.23
CA GLU A 134 -9.96 -18.08 -4.49
C GLU A 134 -10.35 -17.86 -5.96
N GLY A 135 -9.38 -17.79 -6.87
CA GLY A 135 -9.59 -17.86 -8.32
C GLY A 135 -10.28 -19.14 -8.82
N ARG A 136 -11.41 -19.02 -9.52
CA ARG A 136 -12.21 -20.13 -10.08
C ARG A 136 -12.41 -20.00 -11.59
N GLY A 137 -11.66 -20.80 -12.34
CA GLY A 137 -11.81 -20.86 -13.81
C GLY A 137 -13.26 -21.09 -14.24
N LYS A 138 -13.75 -20.25 -15.16
CA LYS A 138 -15.10 -20.24 -15.73
C LYS A 138 -16.23 -19.77 -14.81
N PHE A 139 -15.97 -19.35 -13.57
CA PHE A 139 -17.05 -18.91 -12.68
C PHE A 139 -17.51 -17.50 -13.06
N THR A 140 -18.83 -17.29 -13.06
CA THR A 140 -19.42 -15.94 -13.04
C THR A 140 -19.34 -15.35 -11.63
N ILE A 141 -19.62 -14.06 -11.48
CA ILE A 141 -19.61 -13.38 -10.17
C ILE A 141 -20.57 -14.09 -9.20
N ASN A 142 -21.84 -14.30 -9.59
CA ASN A 142 -22.80 -15.04 -8.77
C ASN A 142 -22.34 -16.46 -8.36
N GLN A 143 -21.53 -17.12 -9.19
CA GLN A 143 -20.99 -18.44 -8.84
C GLN A 143 -19.87 -18.36 -7.82
N LEU A 144 -19.09 -17.28 -7.81
CA LEU A 144 -18.13 -16.97 -6.75
C LEU A 144 -18.85 -16.67 -5.44
N THR A 145 -19.94 -15.90 -5.49
CA THR A 145 -20.71 -15.50 -4.31
C THR A 145 -21.47 -16.67 -3.64
N ASP A 146 -22.21 -17.47 -4.43
CA ASP A 146 -23.18 -18.45 -3.91
C ASP A 146 -22.80 -19.94 -4.10
N ASN A 147 -21.66 -20.24 -4.74
CA ASN A 147 -21.30 -21.63 -5.09
C ASN A 147 -19.81 -21.97 -4.98
N ALA A 148 -19.05 -21.29 -4.12
CA ALA A 148 -17.60 -21.52 -3.93
C ALA A 148 -17.23 -23.02 -3.77
N SER A 149 -18.08 -23.85 -3.14
CA SER A 149 -17.88 -25.29 -2.88
C SER A 149 -17.91 -26.25 -4.07
N LYS A 150 -18.39 -25.84 -5.25
CA LYS A 150 -18.60 -26.79 -6.37
C LYS A 150 -17.46 -26.86 -7.37
N ALA A 151 -16.47 -25.96 -7.29
CA ALA A 151 -15.27 -26.09 -8.09
C ALA A 151 -14.43 -27.26 -7.58
N ARG A 152 -13.95 -28.12 -8.49
CA ARG A 152 -12.86 -29.05 -8.18
C ARG A 152 -11.58 -28.24 -7.91
N GLY A 153 -11.43 -27.70 -6.70
CA GLY A 153 -10.10 -27.42 -6.18
C GLY A 153 -9.31 -28.72 -6.26
N LYS A 154 -8.10 -28.67 -6.80
CA LYS A 154 -7.17 -29.80 -6.71
C LYS A 154 -6.87 -29.97 -5.21
N ASN A 155 -7.69 -30.78 -4.53
CA ASN A 155 -7.60 -31.23 -3.14
C ASN A 155 -6.62 -30.45 -2.25
N HIS A 156 -7.08 -29.40 -1.55
CA HIS A 156 -6.54 -29.19 -0.21
C HIS A 156 -7.12 -30.30 0.68
N PRO A 157 -6.33 -31.23 1.22
CA PRO A 157 -6.84 -32.48 1.81
C PRO A 157 -7.61 -32.31 3.13
N SER A 158 -7.78 -31.08 3.63
CA SER A 158 -8.35 -30.79 4.96
C SER A 158 -9.51 -29.80 5.00
N VAL A 159 -10.00 -29.27 3.87
CA VAL A 159 -10.94 -28.13 3.89
C VAL A 159 -12.38 -28.55 3.63
N ALA A 160 -13.31 -28.05 4.45
CA ALA A 160 -14.75 -28.25 4.30
C ALA A 160 -15.26 -27.63 2.98
N ARG A 161 -16.35 -28.14 2.43
CA ARG A 161 -16.99 -27.57 1.24
C ARG A 161 -17.72 -26.27 1.63
N TYR A 162 -17.20 -25.11 1.22
CA TYR A 162 -17.79 -23.79 1.51
C TYR A 162 -18.99 -23.44 0.63
N THR A 163 -20.14 -23.19 1.23
CA THR A 163 -21.38 -23.03 0.47
C THR A 163 -21.47 -21.68 -0.24
N ASN A 164 -20.80 -20.65 0.27
CA ASN A 164 -20.81 -19.28 -0.23
C ASN A 164 -19.48 -18.57 0.10
N ILE A 165 -19.37 -17.29 -0.29
CA ILE A 165 -18.19 -16.48 -0.02
C ILE A 165 -17.95 -16.26 1.49
N GLU A 166 -19.01 -16.08 2.29
CA GLU A 166 -18.88 -15.79 3.72
C GLU A 166 -18.22 -16.93 4.49
N ASP A 167 -18.46 -18.19 4.11
CA ASP A 167 -17.78 -19.31 4.75
C ASP A 167 -16.24 -19.25 4.51
N THR A 168 -15.82 -18.80 3.32
CA THR A 168 -14.40 -18.55 3.01
C THR A 168 -13.89 -17.39 3.86
N LEU A 169 -14.58 -16.25 3.86
CA LEU A 169 -14.13 -15.06 4.62
C LEU A 169 -14.04 -15.35 6.12
N ALA A 170 -15.01 -16.06 6.70
CA ALA A 170 -14.99 -16.45 8.10
C ALA A 170 -13.88 -17.46 8.45
N THR A 171 -13.38 -18.21 7.47
CA THR A 171 -12.28 -19.17 7.71
C THR A 171 -10.91 -18.49 7.65
N TYR A 172 -10.69 -17.65 6.65
CA TYR A 172 -9.36 -17.08 6.41
C TYR A 172 -9.18 -15.71 7.06
N ASP A 173 -10.26 -14.95 7.23
CA ASP A 173 -10.26 -13.60 7.81
C ASP A 173 -9.20 -12.71 7.16
N PRO A 174 -9.29 -12.46 5.83
CA PRO A 174 -8.25 -11.74 5.11
C PRO A 174 -8.24 -10.25 5.46
N ASN A 175 -7.04 -9.67 5.59
CA ASN A 175 -6.85 -8.22 5.71
C ASN A 175 -7.18 -7.48 4.41
N MET A 176 -6.99 -8.16 3.27
CA MET A 176 -7.26 -7.61 1.94
C MET A 176 -7.87 -8.63 0.99
N VAL A 177 -8.81 -8.21 0.14
CA VAL A 177 -9.37 -9.02 -0.94
C VAL A 177 -9.12 -8.35 -2.28
N LEU A 178 -8.46 -9.07 -3.20
CA LEU A 178 -8.22 -8.64 -4.57
C LEU A 178 -9.29 -9.25 -5.47
N VAL A 179 -10.23 -8.43 -5.98
CA VAL A 179 -11.38 -8.91 -6.76
C VAL A 179 -11.15 -8.64 -8.24
N MET A 180 -11.06 -9.69 -9.06
CA MET A 180 -11.14 -9.60 -10.53
C MET A 180 -12.13 -10.63 -11.07
N ALA A 181 -13.38 -10.19 -11.26
CA ALA A 181 -14.48 -11.05 -11.68
C ALA A 181 -15.43 -10.30 -12.63
N GLY A 182 -16.07 -11.05 -13.54
CA GLY A 182 -16.99 -10.51 -14.55
C GLY A 182 -16.71 -11.01 -15.97
N THR A 183 -15.49 -11.47 -16.25
CA THR A 183 -15.09 -11.96 -17.59
C THR A 183 -16.06 -13.03 -18.10
N ASN A 184 -16.44 -13.97 -17.23
CA ASN A 184 -17.32 -15.07 -17.60
C ASN A 184 -18.78 -14.66 -17.73
N ASP A 185 -19.25 -13.70 -16.93
CA ASP A 185 -20.59 -13.11 -16.99
C ASP A 185 -20.80 -12.51 -18.39
N ILE A 186 -19.90 -11.60 -18.77
CA ILE A 186 -19.92 -10.97 -20.10
C ILE A 186 -19.75 -12.01 -21.21
N ASN A 187 -18.79 -12.93 -21.10
CA ASN A 187 -18.53 -13.93 -22.15
C ASN A 187 -19.67 -14.93 -22.35
N LYS A 188 -20.44 -15.24 -21.30
CA LYS A 188 -21.62 -16.13 -21.33
C LYS A 188 -22.89 -15.41 -21.76
N GLY A 189 -22.87 -14.08 -21.82
CA GLY A 189 -23.95 -13.29 -22.43
C GLY A 189 -24.77 -12.46 -21.45
N ASP A 190 -24.34 -12.34 -20.19
CA ASP A 190 -24.99 -11.45 -19.23
C ASP A 190 -24.80 -9.98 -19.67
N SER A 191 -25.77 -9.13 -19.33
CA SER A 191 -25.64 -7.69 -19.57
C SER A 191 -24.70 -7.06 -18.54
N PRO A 192 -24.05 -5.93 -18.86
CA PRO A 192 -23.31 -5.14 -17.88
C PRO A 192 -24.13 -4.83 -16.63
N ASP A 193 -25.42 -4.48 -16.77
CA ASP A 193 -26.32 -4.28 -15.62
C ASP A 193 -26.43 -5.49 -14.70
N THR A 194 -26.52 -6.70 -15.27
CA THR A 194 -26.64 -7.94 -14.48
C THR A 194 -25.31 -8.23 -13.77
N ALA A 195 -24.20 -8.13 -14.49
CA ALA A 195 -22.87 -8.35 -13.91
C ALA A 195 -22.53 -7.32 -12.82
N LEU A 196 -22.92 -6.05 -12.98
CA LEU A 196 -22.73 -5.00 -11.96
C LEU A 196 -23.60 -5.24 -10.73
N ALA A 197 -24.84 -5.70 -10.91
CA ALA A 197 -25.69 -6.07 -9.78
C ALA A 197 -25.09 -7.24 -8.99
N ASP A 198 -24.56 -8.25 -9.68
CA ASP A 198 -23.89 -9.39 -9.05
C ASP A 198 -22.58 -8.98 -8.35
N LEU A 199 -21.80 -8.08 -8.96
CA LEU A 199 -20.58 -7.53 -8.35
C LEU A 199 -20.90 -6.71 -7.10
N GLY A 200 -21.97 -5.91 -7.15
CA GLY A 200 -22.45 -5.17 -6.00
C GLY A 200 -22.81 -6.07 -4.82
N ASP A 201 -23.58 -7.13 -5.07
CA ASP A 201 -23.95 -8.12 -4.03
C ASP A 201 -22.72 -8.79 -3.43
N LEU A 202 -21.76 -9.19 -4.27
CA LEU A 202 -20.50 -9.78 -3.81
C LEU A 202 -19.75 -8.82 -2.87
N VAL A 203 -19.56 -7.55 -3.28
CA VAL A 203 -18.82 -6.57 -2.48
C VAL A 203 -19.57 -6.22 -1.19
N ASP A 204 -20.90 -6.12 -1.21
CA ASP A 204 -21.70 -5.85 -0.01
C ASP A 204 -21.59 -6.98 1.02
N ARG A 205 -21.56 -8.23 0.56
CA ARG A 205 -21.39 -9.39 1.44
C ARG A 205 -20.00 -9.45 2.04
N MET A 206 -18.97 -9.11 1.27
CA MET A 206 -17.60 -9.00 1.80
C MET A 206 -17.49 -7.88 2.83
N ASN A 207 -17.97 -6.66 2.54
CA ASN A 207 -18.00 -5.53 3.47
C ASN A 207 -18.74 -5.86 4.78
N THR A 208 -19.82 -6.64 4.70
CA THR A 208 -20.57 -7.06 5.88
C THR A 208 -19.80 -8.08 6.73
N ALA A 209 -19.08 -9.01 6.08
CA ALA A 209 -18.31 -10.04 6.77
C ALA A 209 -16.96 -9.52 7.30
N LEU A 210 -16.39 -8.52 6.63
CA LEU A 210 -15.05 -7.97 6.84
C LEU A 210 -15.10 -6.44 6.90
N PRO A 211 -15.64 -5.85 7.98
CA PRO A 211 -15.86 -4.41 8.05
C PRO A 211 -14.58 -3.58 8.01
N GLU A 212 -13.45 -4.15 8.47
CA GLU A 212 -12.15 -3.47 8.55
C GLU A 212 -11.22 -3.80 7.37
N SER A 213 -11.55 -4.82 6.57
CA SER A 213 -10.66 -5.28 5.49
C SER A 213 -10.73 -4.40 4.26
N GLN A 214 -9.60 -4.31 3.55
CA GLN A 214 -9.50 -3.61 2.27
C GLN A 214 -10.05 -4.48 1.14
N ILE A 215 -10.92 -3.93 0.29
CA ILE A 215 -11.45 -4.62 -0.88
C ILE A 215 -11.07 -3.84 -2.13
N LEU A 216 -10.13 -4.38 -2.90
CA LEU A 216 -9.69 -3.79 -4.16
C LEU A 216 -10.45 -4.46 -5.31
N VAL A 217 -11.32 -3.70 -5.97
CA VAL A 217 -12.17 -4.15 -7.07
C VAL A 217 -11.56 -3.73 -8.40
N ALA A 218 -11.06 -4.70 -9.15
CA ALA A 218 -10.47 -4.47 -10.46
C ALA A 218 -11.50 -4.44 -11.59
N SER A 219 -11.21 -3.62 -12.61
CA SER A 219 -11.74 -3.86 -13.95
C SER A 219 -11.28 -5.22 -14.49
N ILE A 220 -12.05 -5.82 -15.41
CA ILE A 220 -11.67 -7.07 -16.08
C ILE A 220 -10.86 -6.77 -17.34
N LEU A 221 -10.06 -7.75 -17.78
CA LEU A 221 -9.22 -7.63 -18.98
C LEU A 221 -10.04 -7.41 -20.27
N PRO A 222 -9.46 -6.70 -21.26
CA PRO A 222 -10.04 -6.60 -22.59
C PRO A 222 -10.26 -7.96 -23.26
N ASN A 223 -11.30 -8.04 -24.08
CA ASN A 223 -11.63 -9.17 -24.94
C ASN A 223 -11.21 -8.93 -26.39
N PHE A 224 -9.99 -9.32 -26.71
CA PHE A 224 -9.40 -9.22 -28.05
C PHE A 224 -9.99 -10.20 -29.07
N SER A 225 -10.87 -11.13 -28.65
CA SER A 225 -11.41 -12.19 -29.52
C SER A 225 -12.76 -11.84 -30.16
N ASN A 226 -13.52 -10.91 -29.57
CA ASN A 226 -14.89 -10.63 -29.98
C ASN A 226 -15.31 -9.20 -29.60
N SER A 227 -15.60 -8.38 -30.60
CA SER A 227 -15.94 -6.96 -30.43
C SER A 227 -17.22 -6.71 -29.63
N ASP A 228 -18.22 -7.60 -29.71
CA ASP A 228 -19.49 -7.42 -28.97
C ASP A 228 -19.33 -7.78 -27.48
N ARG A 229 -18.39 -8.67 -27.16
CA ARG A 229 -17.97 -8.92 -25.79
C ARG A 229 -17.12 -7.77 -25.28
N GLU A 230 -16.21 -7.28 -26.09
CA GLU A 230 -15.36 -6.14 -25.73
C GLU A 230 -16.16 -4.89 -25.40
N ALA A 231 -17.12 -4.50 -26.27
CA ALA A 231 -17.95 -3.33 -26.00
C ALA A 231 -18.75 -3.46 -24.68
N ARG A 232 -19.15 -4.68 -24.30
CA ARG A 232 -19.81 -4.93 -23.01
C ARG A 232 -18.82 -4.97 -21.84
N THR A 233 -17.59 -5.41 -22.07
CA THR A 233 -16.49 -5.34 -21.10
C THR A 233 -16.15 -3.87 -20.80
N GLU A 234 -16.00 -3.03 -21.82
CA GLU A 234 -15.80 -1.58 -21.70
C GLU A 234 -16.94 -0.96 -20.88
N GLU A 235 -18.20 -1.21 -21.26
CA GLU A 235 -19.36 -0.67 -20.54
C GLU A 235 -19.40 -1.13 -19.08
N PHE A 236 -19.12 -2.41 -18.81
CA PHE A 236 -19.03 -2.94 -17.46
C PHE A 236 -17.94 -2.24 -16.65
N ASN A 237 -16.72 -2.15 -17.19
CA ASN A 237 -15.54 -1.60 -16.53
C ASN A 237 -15.68 -0.10 -16.23
N GLU A 238 -16.17 0.70 -17.18
CA GLU A 238 -16.37 2.15 -17.03
C GLU A 238 -17.32 2.50 -15.86
N ARG A 239 -18.23 1.57 -15.52
CA ARG A 239 -19.25 1.77 -14.49
C ARG A 239 -18.84 1.28 -13.10
N ILE A 240 -17.82 0.42 -12.99
CA ILE A 240 -17.35 -0.11 -11.68
C ILE A 240 -17.04 1.03 -10.69
N PRO A 241 -16.27 2.08 -11.03
CA PRO A 241 -15.95 3.12 -10.06
C PRO A 241 -17.21 3.80 -9.49
N SER A 242 -18.12 4.23 -10.37
CA SER A 242 -19.28 5.04 -9.96
C SER A 242 -20.46 4.24 -9.37
N GLU A 243 -20.63 2.98 -9.75
CA GLU A 243 -21.75 2.15 -9.29
C GLU A 243 -21.37 1.14 -8.20
N ILE A 244 -20.09 0.73 -8.14
CA ILE A 244 -19.63 -0.27 -7.18
C ILE A 244 -18.82 0.38 -6.07
N VAL A 245 -17.76 1.10 -6.42
CA VAL A 245 -16.75 1.57 -5.46
C VAL A 245 -17.22 2.82 -4.71
N GLU A 246 -17.54 3.91 -5.42
CA GLU A 246 -17.89 5.21 -4.82
C GLU A 246 -19.06 5.15 -3.83
N PRO A 247 -20.18 4.43 -4.10
CA PRO A 247 -21.28 4.34 -3.14
C PRO A 247 -20.89 3.65 -1.83
N ARG A 248 -20.01 2.63 -1.90
CA ARG A 248 -19.57 1.86 -0.74
C ARG A 248 -18.52 2.61 0.06
N LYS A 249 -17.57 3.26 -0.62
CA LYS A 249 -16.61 4.18 -0.01
C LYS A 249 -17.30 5.34 0.70
N SER A 250 -18.30 5.95 0.07
CA SER A 250 -19.14 7.00 0.69
C SER A 250 -19.94 6.51 1.90
N SER A 251 -20.13 5.20 2.04
CA SER A 251 -20.81 4.57 3.19
C SER A 251 -19.80 4.16 4.29
N GLY A 252 -18.53 4.51 4.15
CA GLY A 252 -17.47 4.23 5.12
C GLY A 252 -16.76 2.89 4.92
N HIS A 253 -17.03 2.15 3.84
CA HIS A 253 -16.33 0.90 3.56
C HIS A 253 -14.99 1.14 2.87
N ASN A 254 -14.02 0.27 3.16
CA ASN A 254 -12.67 0.34 2.60
C ASN A 254 -12.59 -0.33 1.21
N VAL A 255 -13.28 0.26 0.23
CA VAL A 255 -13.36 -0.25 -1.15
C VAL A 255 -12.62 0.67 -2.11
N HIS A 256 -11.76 0.10 -2.96
CA HIS A 256 -10.96 0.82 -3.95
C HIS A 256 -11.09 0.23 -5.34
N PHE A 257 -10.88 1.04 -6.37
CA PHE A 257 -10.88 0.61 -7.77
C PHE A 257 -9.46 0.33 -8.25
N VAL A 258 -9.27 -0.72 -9.05
CA VAL A 258 -8.00 -1.05 -9.71
C VAL A 258 -8.19 -1.14 -11.22
N ASP A 259 -7.48 -0.30 -11.98
CA ASP A 259 -7.66 -0.25 -13.43
C ASP A 259 -6.73 -1.21 -14.17
N ILE A 260 -7.13 -2.48 -14.21
CA ILE A 260 -6.42 -3.53 -14.97
C ILE A 260 -6.69 -3.39 -16.48
N PHE A 261 -7.87 -2.93 -16.88
CA PHE A 261 -8.29 -2.83 -18.28
C PHE A 261 -7.35 -1.98 -19.14
N ASN A 262 -6.85 -0.86 -18.59
CA ASN A 262 -5.96 0.06 -19.30
C ASN A 262 -4.47 -0.30 -19.20
N THR A 263 -4.13 -1.49 -18.67
CA THR A 263 -2.74 -1.98 -18.67
C THR A 263 -2.19 -1.99 -20.11
N PRO A 264 -0.97 -1.46 -20.36
CA PRO A 264 -0.38 -1.41 -21.70
C PRO A 264 0.07 -2.80 -22.18
N LEU A 265 -0.89 -3.61 -22.62
CA LEU A 265 -0.70 -4.96 -23.15
C LEU A 265 -0.35 -4.95 -24.63
N GLU A 266 0.64 -5.76 -24.99
CA GLU A 266 1.02 -6.04 -26.37
C GLU A 266 0.40 -7.35 -26.86
N SER A 267 0.40 -7.58 -28.17
CA SER A 267 -0.12 -8.83 -28.75
C SER A 267 0.58 -10.10 -28.23
N SER A 268 1.82 -10.00 -27.76
CA SER A 268 2.57 -11.10 -27.13
C SER A 268 2.17 -11.38 -25.69
N ASP A 269 1.50 -10.43 -25.04
CA ASP A 269 1.02 -10.56 -23.67
C ASP A 269 -0.31 -11.31 -23.60
N ILE A 270 -0.96 -11.51 -24.74
CA ILE A 270 -2.31 -12.07 -24.84
C ILE A 270 -2.24 -13.49 -25.42
N THR A 271 -2.91 -14.44 -24.79
CA THR A 271 -3.00 -15.80 -25.35
C THR A 271 -3.92 -15.84 -26.56
N LYS A 272 -3.88 -16.96 -27.30
CA LYS A 272 -4.67 -17.13 -28.53
C LYS A 272 -6.18 -17.07 -28.34
N ASP A 273 -6.69 -17.23 -27.11
CA ASP A 273 -8.12 -17.13 -26.86
C ASP A 273 -8.61 -15.68 -26.75
N GLY A 274 -7.69 -14.71 -26.61
CA GLY A 274 -7.96 -13.28 -26.63
C GLY A 274 -8.53 -12.71 -25.33
N TYR A 275 -8.49 -13.41 -24.20
CA TYR A 275 -8.92 -12.86 -22.89
C TYR A 275 -8.18 -13.46 -21.68
N HIS A 276 -7.23 -14.37 -21.89
CA HIS A 276 -6.19 -14.70 -20.92
C HIS A 276 -4.83 -14.16 -21.36
N LEU A 277 -3.92 -14.02 -20.40
CA LEU A 277 -2.59 -13.47 -20.62
C LEU A 277 -1.52 -14.56 -20.66
N THR A 278 -0.39 -14.23 -21.30
CA THR A 278 0.87 -14.98 -21.14
C THR A 278 1.52 -14.61 -19.80
N ALA A 279 2.62 -15.27 -19.43
CA ALA A 279 3.37 -14.90 -18.22
C ALA A 279 3.73 -13.40 -18.21
N SER A 280 4.32 -12.89 -19.30
CA SER A 280 4.65 -11.47 -19.47
C SER A 280 3.45 -10.54 -19.29
N GLY A 281 2.28 -10.92 -19.82
CA GLY A 281 1.06 -10.12 -19.60
C GLY A 281 0.58 -10.16 -18.15
N TYR A 282 0.70 -11.33 -17.50
CA TYR A 282 0.38 -11.45 -16.08
C TYR A 282 1.32 -10.64 -15.19
N ASP A 283 2.61 -10.56 -15.53
CA ASP A 283 3.60 -9.75 -14.81
C ASP A 283 3.21 -8.27 -14.86
N LYS A 284 2.80 -7.76 -16.03
CA LYS A 284 2.33 -6.37 -16.19
C LYS A 284 1.11 -6.04 -15.32
N ILE A 285 0.13 -6.93 -15.23
CA ILE A 285 -1.03 -6.68 -14.37
C ILE A 285 -0.70 -6.93 -12.89
N ALA A 286 0.36 -7.67 -12.57
CA ALA A 286 0.87 -7.80 -11.21
C ALA A 286 1.45 -6.47 -10.72
N GLU A 287 2.16 -5.74 -11.57
CA GLU A 287 2.64 -4.37 -11.27
C GLU A 287 1.47 -3.43 -10.95
N VAL A 288 0.35 -3.52 -11.69
CA VAL A 288 -0.86 -2.71 -11.42
C VAL A 288 -1.52 -3.10 -10.09
N TRP A 289 -1.55 -4.39 -9.76
CA TRP A 289 -2.03 -4.86 -8.45
C TRP A 289 -1.14 -4.38 -7.31
N GLU A 290 0.17 -4.51 -7.48
CA GLU A 290 1.15 -4.07 -6.49
C GLU A 290 1.02 -2.57 -6.24
N ASP A 291 1.00 -1.74 -7.28
CA ASP A 291 0.81 -0.29 -7.17
C ASP A 291 -0.48 0.05 -6.41
N ALA A 292 -1.60 -0.60 -6.75
CA ALA A 292 -2.86 -0.39 -6.06
C ALA A 292 -2.80 -0.80 -4.58
N MET A 293 -2.13 -1.92 -4.26
CA MET A 293 -1.95 -2.37 -2.89
C MET A 293 -1.09 -1.38 -2.10
N LEU A 294 0.10 -1.06 -2.61
CA LEU A 294 1.08 -0.18 -1.95
C LEU A 294 0.57 1.26 -1.77
N ASN A 295 -0.44 1.69 -2.53
CA ASN A 295 -1.07 3.01 -2.39
C ASN A 295 -2.40 3.00 -1.63
N THR A 296 -2.85 1.86 -1.11
CA THR A 296 -4.06 1.83 -0.30
C THR A 296 -3.78 2.34 1.11
N VAL A 297 -4.51 3.36 1.55
CA VAL A 297 -4.44 3.88 2.93
C VAL A 297 -5.16 2.90 3.87
N VAL A 298 -4.45 2.43 4.88
CA VAL A 298 -4.88 1.36 5.79
C VAL A 298 -5.25 1.87 7.19
N ALA A 299 -4.73 3.03 7.57
CA ALA A 299 -5.01 3.67 8.84
C ALA A 299 -4.73 5.18 8.76
N GLN A 300 -5.41 5.93 9.64
CA GLN A 300 -5.24 7.37 9.78
C GLN A 300 -5.01 7.73 11.25
N ASP A 301 -3.80 8.18 11.59
CA ASP A 301 -3.53 8.74 12.91
C ASP A 301 -3.82 10.25 12.94
N THR A 302 -4.09 10.76 14.15
CA THR A 302 -4.19 12.19 14.42
C THR A 302 -3.06 12.66 15.33
N LEU A 303 -2.39 13.74 14.95
CA LEU A 303 -1.29 14.37 15.68
C LEU A 303 -1.74 15.73 16.21
N THR A 304 -1.37 16.06 17.45
CA THR A 304 -1.62 17.35 18.06
C THR A 304 -0.43 17.73 18.91
N ASN A 305 0.04 18.99 18.81
CA ASN A 305 1.24 19.46 19.52
C ASN A 305 2.44 18.52 19.30
N ILE A 306 2.73 18.19 18.04
CA ILE A 306 3.88 17.37 17.64
C ILE A 306 4.74 18.21 16.71
N GLU A 307 6.02 18.35 17.02
CA GLU A 307 6.95 19.15 16.20
C GLU A 307 7.87 18.28 15.34
N ASN A 308 8.07 17.02 15.70
CA ASN A 308 9.09 16.17 15.08
C ASN A 308 8.50 14.84 14.60
N LEU A 309 8.97 14.40 13.44
CA LEU A 309 8.57 13.14 12.82
C LEU A 309 9.80 12.32 12.45
N ILE A 310 9.74 11.04 12.78
CA ILE A 310 10.60 10.01 12.19
C ILE A 310 9.63 9.10 11.44
N ALA A 311 9.76 9.03 10.12
CA ALA A 311 8.88 8.22 9.31
C ALA A 311 9.40 6.78 9.21
N SER A 312 8.99 6.06 8.17
CA SER A 312 9.06 4.62 8.06
C SER A 312 10.28 4.14 7.26
N ASP A 313 10.25 2.88 6.82
CA ASP A 313 11.24 2.32 5.89
C ASP A 313 10.69 2.26 4.44
N GLY A 314 9.62 3.01 4.14
CA GLY A 314 8.98 3.10 2.82
C GLY A 314 9.02 4.53 2.29
N ASP A 315 8.53 4.74 1.07
CA ASP A 315 8.59 6.06 0.43
C ASP A 315 7.53 7.00 1.04
N ASP A 316 7.98 7.90 1.91
CA ASP A 316 7.16 8.75 2.77
C ASP A 316 6.99 10.17 2.25
N GLU A 317 5.88 10.81 2.60
CA GLU A 317 5.65 12.24 2.40
C GLU A 317 5.47 12.91 3.77
N LEU A 318 6.44 13.76 4.17
CA LEU A 318 6.39 14.50 5.43
C LEU A 318 6.21 15.99 5.15
N ILE A 319 5.21 16.58 5.80
CA ILE A 319 4.89 18.00 5.74
C ILE A 319 4.93 18.55 7.17
N GLY A 320 5.86 19.47 7.42
CA GLY A 320 5.95 20.23 8.65
C GLY A 320 4.82 21.25 8.81
N ASP A 321 4.94 22.14 9.80
CA ASP A 321 3.96 23.19 10.08
C ASP A 321 4.61 24.58 10.02
N ASN A 322 4.15 25.54 10.84
CA ASN A 322 4.77 26.87 10.91
C ASN A 322 5.78 26.98 12.09
N SER A 323 6.06 25.87 12.76
CA SER A 323 6.97 25.75 13.88
C SER A 323 8.32 25.22 13.39
N ALA A 324 9.35 25.25 14.24
CA ALA A 324 10.60 24.58 13.88
C ALA A 324 10.42 23.07 14.03
N ASN A 325 10.49 22.33 12.93
CA ASN A 325 10.32 20.88 12.89
C ASN A 325 11.65 20.14 12.70
N GLN A 326 11.73 18.91 13.22
CA GLN A 326 12.75 17.95 12.80
C GLN A 326 12.07 16.80 12.06
N LEU A 327 12.45 16.60 10.80
CA LEU A 327 11.87 15.61 9.90
C LEU A 327 12.97 14.61 9.51
N THR A 328 12.73 13.33 9.80
CA THR A 328 13.57 12.22 9.36
C THR A 328 12.70 11.32 8.49
N GLY A 329 13.05 11.19 7.21
CA GLY A 329 12.34 10.32 6.27
C GLY A 329 12.46 8.85 6.66
N GLY A 330 13.69 8.36 6.82
CA GLY A 330 13.94 6.97 7.22
C GLY A 330 14.61 6.24 6.08
N LEU A 331 14.20 5.00 5.79
CA LEU A 331 14.62 4.35 4.54
C LEU A 331 13.55 4.59 3.47
N GLY A 332 13.95 4.64 2.20
CA GLY A 332 13.03 4.94 1.09
C GLY A 332 13.43 6.22 0.38
N ASP A 333 12.79 6.50 -0.75
CA ASP A 333 12.96 7.80 -1.43
C ASP A 333 11.84 8.74 -0.97
N ASP A 334 12.13 9.59 0.03
CA ASP A 334 11.11 10.38 0.72
C ASP A 334 10.91 11.77 0.11
N THR A 335 9.73 12.36 0.31
CA THR A 335 9.44 13.76 -0.01
C THR A 335 9.19 14.55 1.28
N LEU A 336 10.04 15.53 1.55
CA LEU A 336 10.02 16.32 2.78
C LEU A 336 9.72 17.80 2.46
N THR A 337 8.81 18.39 3.22
CA THR A 337 8.45 19.81 3.14
C THR A 337 8.50 20.38 4.57
N GLY A 338 9.35 21.37 4.82
CA GLY A 338 9.53 21.96 6.16
C GLY A 338 8.35 22.84 6.56
N GLY A 339 7.83 23.61 5.61
CA GLY A 339 6.82 24.62 5.87
C GLY A 339 7.45 25.95 6.27
N GLY A 340 7.00 26.52 7.38
CA GLY A 340 7.60 27.72 7.95
C GLY A 340 8.31 27.38 9.24
N GLY A 341 9.44 27.97 9.53
CA GLY A 341 10.21 27.57 10.70
C GLY A 341 11.68 27.72 10.44
N ASN A 342 12.50 27.14 11.33
CA ASN A 342 13.88 26.85 11.02
C ASN A 342 14.01 25.34 11.18
N ASP A 343 13.89 24.62 10.08
CA ASP A 343 13.66 23.18 10.12
C ASP A 343 14.97 22.39 10.03
N VAL A 344 14.93 21.15 10.48
CA VAL A 344 16.04 20.22 10.36
C VAL A 344 15.58 18.96 9.65
N PHE A 345 16.18 18.70 8.50
CA PHE A 345 15.98 17.47 7.74
C PHE A 345 17.14 16.53 8.02
N ILE A 346 16.87 15.36 8.63
CA ILE A 346 17.91 14.46 9.15
C ILE A 346 18.15 13.31 8.17
N TYR A 347 19.42 13.09 7.83
CA TYR A 347 19.87 12.10 6.86
C TYR A 347 20.95 11.19 7.43
N SER A 348 20.88 9.92 7.04
CA SER A 348 21.95 8.94 7.19
C SER A 348 22.37 8.41 5.81
N GLN A 349 23.55 7.80 5.77
CA GLN A 349 23.95 7.05 4.59
C GLN A 349 23.16 5.73 4.50
N GLY A 350 22.61 5.43 3.32
CA GLY A 350 21.84 4.24 3.01
C GLY A 350 20.32 4.40 3.17
N ASP A 351 19.86 5.59 3.54
CA ASP A 351 18.45 5.94 3.75
C ASP A 351 17.68 5.91 2.41
N GLY A 352 18.23 6.59 1.40
CA GLY A 352 17.63 6.65 0.07
C GLY A 352 18.01 7.96 -0.60
N THR A 353 17.25 8.38 -1.61
CA THR A 353 17.40 9.70 -2.24
C THR A 353 16.15 10.54 -2.00
N ASP A 354 16.21 11.39 -0.99
CA ASP A 354 15.06 12.19 -0.58
C ASP A 354 14.96 13.50 -1.36
N ILE A 355 13.76 14.06 -1.44
CA ILE A 355 13.50 15.36 -2.06
C ILE A 355 13.04 16.34 -0.98
N ILE A 356 13.73 17.47 -0.82
CA ILE A 356 13.23 18.59 -0.03
C ILE A 356 12.63 19.64 -0.97
N THR A 357 11.36 19.96 -0.76
CA THR A 357 10.59 20.80 -1.69
C THR A 357 10.74 22.31 -1.45
N ASP A 358 11.13 22.73 -0.24
CA ASP A 358 11.07 24.13 0.20
C ASP A 358 12.27 24.62 1.03
N PHE A 359 13.41 23.92 0.99
CA PHE A 359 14.59 24.23 1.82
C PHE A 359 15.00 25.71 1.78
N GLU A 360 14.95 26.38 2.93
CA GLU A 360 15.34 27.78 3.10
C GLU A 360 16.80 27.93 3.53
N VAL A 361 17.68 28.27 2.58
CA VAL A 361 19.10 28.49 2.85
C VAL A 361 19.33 29.51 3.98
N ASN A 362 20.23 29.18 4.91
CA ASN A 362 20.54 29.88 6.16
C ASN A 362 19.51 29.75 7.30
N ASN A 363 18.25 29.40 7.02
CA ASN A 363 17.24 29.14 8.05
C ASN A 363 17.27 27.66 8.44
N ASP A 364 17.05 26.80 7.45
CA ASP A 364 16.98 25.36 7.63
C ASP A 364 18.37 24.72 7.75
N LYS A 365 18.38 23.47 8.20
CA LYS A 365 19.58 22.66 8.36
C LYS A 365 19.38 21.26 7.79
N LEU A 366 20.44 20.75 7.19
CA LEU A 366 20.62 19.35 6.88
C LEU A 366 21.36 18.69 8.05
N GLY A 367 20.64 17.88 8.82
CA GLY A 367 21.16 17.08 9.91
C GLY A 367 21.89 15.84 9.39
N LEU A 368 23.18 15.72 9.69
CA LEU A 368 24.01 14.58 9.31
C LEU A 368 24.12 13.63 10.50
N SER A 369 23.49 12.46 10.38
CA SER A 369 23.44 11.45 11.42
C SER A 369 24.51 10.35 11.21
N ASN A 370 24.61 9.41 12.15
CA ASN A 370 25.40 8.17 11.99
C ASN A 370 26.88 8.37 11.62
N GLY A 371 27.46 9.50 12.02
CA GLY A 371 28.87 9.83 11.82
C GLY A 371 29.19 10.48 10.48
N LEU A 372 28.19 10.76 9.64
CA LEU A 372 28.34 11.51 8.40
C LEU A 372 28.75 12.97 8.70
N THR A 373 29.66 13.51 7.88
CA THR A 373 30.18 14.86 8.06
C THR A 373 30.15 15.67 6.76
N PHE A 374 30.06 16.99 6.87
CA PHE A 374 30.07 17.91 5.70
C PHE A 374 31.29 17.69 4.78
N SER A 375 32.44 17.31 5.33
CA SER A 375 33.66 17.07 4.54
C SER A 375 33.59 15.84 3.63
N GLU A 376 32.60 14.97 3.83
CA GLU A 376 32.36 13.77 3.03
C GLU A 376 31.34 14.01 1.92
N LEU A 377 30.85 15.25 1.78
CA LEU A 377 29.78 15.59 0.86
C LEU A 377 30.29 16.33 -0.40
N THR A 378 29.59 16.09 -1.49
CA THR A 378 29.69 16.87 -2.74
C THR A 378 28.33 17.48 -3.04
N ILE A 379 28.31 18.78 -3.31
CA ILE A 379 27.09 19.55 -3.54
C ILE A 379 27.13 20.06 -4.98
N GLU A 380 26.17 19.65 -5.80
CA GLU A 380 26.17 19.90 -7.25
C GLU A 380 24.80 20.36 -7.73
N ASN A 381 24.77 21.18 -8.78
CA ASN A 381 23.49 21.55 -9.40
C ASN A 381 22.96 20.38 -10.25
N ALA A 382 21.67 20.09 -10.13
CA ALA A 382 20.91 19.16 -10.95
C ALA A 382 19.70 19.90 -11.55
N GLY A 383 19.89 20.50 -12.74
CA GLY A 383 18.85 21.34 -13.35
C GLY A 383 18.59 22.62 -12.55
N THR A 384 17.39 22.74 -11.99
CA THR A 384 16.98 23.83 -11.08
C THR A 384 17.13 23.48 -9.59
N SER A 385 17.57 22.26 -9.30
CA SER A 385 17.71 21.72 -7.95
C SER A 385 19.20 21.54 -7.60
N THR A 386 19.47 21.18 -6.34
CA THR A 386 20.81 20.84 -5.85
C THR A 386 20.83 19.41 -5.32
N GLU A 387 21.78 18.59 -5.76
CA GLU A 387 22.05 17.28 -5.18
C GLU A 387 23.13 17.38 -4.10
N VAL A 388 22.86 16.79 -2.93
CA VAL A 388 23.83 16.57 -1.85
C VAL A 388 24.22 15.10 -1.85
N LYS A 389 25.49 14.81 -2.11
CA LYS A 389 25.99 13.44 -2.33
C LYS A 389 27.07 13.05 -1.35
N VAL A 390 27.13 11.77 -1.01
CA VAL A 390 28.32 11.19 -0.38
C VAL A 390 29.42 11.04 -1.43
N THR A 391 30.55 11.74 -1.26
CA THR A 391 31.64 11.78 -2.25
C THR A 391 32.20 10.41 -2.60
N LEU A 392 32.31 9.51 -1.61
CA LEU A 392 32.98 8.22 -1.80
C LEU A 392 32.11 7.23 -2.60
N THR A 393 30.81 7.20 -2.35
CA THR A 393 29.87 6.25 -2.94
C THR A 393 29.12 6.82 -4.14
N ASN A 394 29.11 8.15 -4.29
CA ASN A 394 28.27 8.88 -5.26
C ASN A 394 26.76 8.63 -5.04
N GLU A 395 26.40 8.21 -3.83
CA GLU A 395 25.04 8.15 -3.34
C GLU A 395 24.50 9.57 -3.20
N VAL A 396 23.29 9.80 -3.71
CA VAL A 396 22.58 11.06 -3.52
C VAL A 396 21.77 10.89 -2.23
N LEU A 397 22.04 11.73 -1.23
CA LEU A 397 21.29 11.73 0.02
C LEU A 397 20.00 12.51 -0.14
N THR A 398 20.10 13.69 -0.76
CA THR A 398 18.92 14.53 -1.00
C THR A 398 19.06 15.42 -2.22
N VAL A 399 17.91 15.74 -2.81
CA VAL A 399 17.70 16.74 -3.84
C VAL A 399 16.93 17.92 -3.23
N LEU A 400 17.56 19.09 -3.20
CA LEU A 400 16.94 20.34 -2.76
C LEU A 400 16.29 21.05 -3.96
N GLU A 401 14.97 21.04 -4.04
CA GLU A 401 14.25 21.67 -5.15
C GLU A 401 14.38 23.20 -5.13
N GLY A 402 14.66 23.79 -6.29
CA GLY A 402 14.73 25.25 -6.43
C GLY A 402 15.92 25.93 -5.74
N VAL A 403 16.79 25.16 -5.08
CA VAL A 403 18.00 25.65 -4.40
C VAL A 403 19.21 25.62 -5.33
N ILE A 404 20.04 26.65 -5.27
CA ILE A 404 21.28 26.76 -6.05
C ILE A 404 22.45 26.23 -5.22
N ALA A 405 23.24 25.32 -5.80
CA ALA A 405 24.30 24.60 -5.07
C ALA A 405 25.37 25.51 -4.45
N ASN A 406 25.63 26.68 -5.06
CA ASN A 406 26.62 27.64 -4.57
C ASN A 406 26.17 28.40 -3.31
N ASP A 407 24.87 28.38 -3.01
CA ASP A 407 24.33 29.05 -1.83
C ASP A 407 24.41 28.14 -0.59
N ILE A 408 24.58 26.83 -0.79
CA ILE A 408 24.77 25.85 0.28
C ILE A 408 26.22 25.85 0.77
N THR A 409 26.38 26.00 2.08
CA THR A 409 27.67 26.04 2.75
C THR A 409 27.67 25.16 4.00
N SER A 410 28.82 25.03 4.68
CA SER A 410 28.91 24.25 5.91
C SER A 410 28.02 24.76 7.05
N SER A 411 27.49 25.99 6.99
CA SER A 411 26.54 26.49 8.01
C SER A 411 25.11 26.00 7.82
N ASP A 412 24.81 25.38 6.67
CA ASP A 412 23.52 24.76 6.38
C ASP A 412 23.48 23.30 6.85
N PHE A 413 24.54 22.83 7.51
CA PHE A 413 24.65 21.47 8.04
C PHE A 413 24.90 21.48 9.54
N ILE A 414 24.35 20.48 10.23
CA ILE A 414 24.64 20.16 11.63
C ILE A 414 24.91 18.66 11.77
N THR A 415 25.73 18.28 12.74
CA THR A 415 25.85 16.86 13.14
C THR A 415 24.82 16.60 14.23
N VAL A 416 24.05 15.53 14.08
CA VAL A 416 22.96 15.15 15.00
C VAL A 416 23.36 13.94 15.85
#